data_AF-A0A7G8EMB0-F1
#
_entry.id   AF-A0A7G8EMB0-F1
#
_cell.length_a   1.000
_cell.length_b   1.000
_cell.length_c   1.000
_cell.angle_alpha   90.00
_cell.angle_beta   90.00
_cell.angle_gamma   90.00
#
_symmetry.space_group_name_H-M   'P 1'
#
loop_
_entity.id
_entity.type
_entity.pdbx_description
1 polymer ?
#
loop_
_entity_poly.entity_id
_entity_poly.type
_entity_poly.pdbx_seq_one_letter_code
_entity_poly.pdbx_strand_id
1 'polypeptide(L)'
;MAIAGPDGVDAAIQAGVDLDGSPIPAGMLSLYREVMELESRRARSGVTKSMRNRVVKTGSKHLDQASLDARLKAAGWEGLKAKEIAFFYA
;
A
#
# COMPACT_ATOMS: atom_id res chain seq x y z
N MET A 1 4.73 4.80 24.26
CA MET A 1 3.77 3.77 23.81
C MET A 1 4.09 3.50 22.36
N ALA A 2 4.63 2.32 22.03
CA ALA A 2 5.00 2.03 20.64
C ALA A 2 3.71 1.78 19.86
N ILE A 3 3.24 2.78 19.13
CA ILE A 3 2.13 2.62 18.21
C ILE A 3 2.67 1.92 16.95
N ALA A 4 3.06 0.65 17.11
CA ALA A 4 3.63 -0.18 16.05
C ALA A 4 2.57 -1.16 15.56
N GLY A 5 1.96 -0.85 14.42
CA GLY A 5 0.94 -1.66 13.76
C GLY A 5 0.27 -0.88 12.63
N PRO A 6 -0.43 -1.55 11.68
CA PRO A 6 -1.14 -0.89 10.59
C PRO A 6 -2.14 0.16 11.09
N ASP A 7 -2.78 -0.13 12.23
CA ASP A 7 -3.82 0.71 12.84
C ASP A 7 -3.23 1.93 13.58
N GLY A 8 -1.92 1.97 13.76
CA GLY A 8 -1.26 2.99 14.55
C GLY A 8 -1.26 4.37 13.91
N VAL A 9 -1.01 4.40 12.62
CA VAL A 9 -0.98 5.64 11.83
C VAL A 9 -2.40 6.18 11.65
N ASP A 10 -3.37 5.31 11.37
CA ASP A 10 -4.75 5.72 11.21
C ASP A 10 -5.34 6.28 12.51
N ALA A 11 -5.05 5.63 13.66
CA ALA A 11 -5.46 6.15 14.97
C ALA A 11 -4.83 7.51 15.29
N ALA A 12 -3.54 7.68 14.96
CA ALA A 12 -2.80 8.94 15.14
C ALA A 12 -3.41 10.09 14.30
N ILE A 13 -3.70 9.81 13.01
CA ILE A 13 -4.37 10.77 12.11
C ILE A 13 -5.77 11.14 12.64
N GLN A 14 -6.54 10.18 13.13
CA GLN A 14 -7.86 10.45 13.72
C GLN A 14 -7.77 11.30 15.00
N ALA A 15 -6.76 11.05 15.82
CA ALA A 15 -6.48 11.83 17.03
C ALA A 15 -5.84 13.19 16.76
N GLY A 16 -5.38 13.45 15.53
CA GLY A 16 -4.70 14.70 15.16
C GLY A 16 -3.32 14.85 15.79
N VAL A 17 -2.67 13.75 16.16
CA VAL A 17 -1.34 13.72 16.77
C VAL A 17 -0.45 12.76 16.01
N ASP A 18 0.83 13.09 15.86
CA ASP A 18 1.81 12.19 15.27
C ASP A 18 2.21 11.09 16.27
N LEU A 19 2.97 10.09 15.82
CA LEU A 19 3.41 8.96 16.64
C LEU A 19 4.35 9.38 17.78
N ASP A 20 4.97 10.56 17.68
CA ASP A 20 5.76 11.18 18.74
C ASP A 20 4.93 12.04 19.72
N GLY A 21 3.61 12.17 19.47
CA GLY A 21 2.68 12.96 20.28
C GLY A 21 2.57 14.44 19.91
N SER A 22 3.32 14.91 18.91
CA SER A 22 3.19 16.28 18.41
C SER A 22 1.85 16.49 17.66
N PRO A 23 1.25 17.69 17.71
CA PRO A 23 0.00 17.95 17.01
C PRO A 23 0.24 18.04 15.49
N ILE A 24 -0.63 17.39 14.71
CA ILE A 24 -0.60 17.47 13.25
C ILE A 24 -1.23 18.82 12.82
N PRO A 25 -0.59 19.59 11.92
CA PRO A 25 -1.16 20.83 11.41
C PRO A 25 -2.55 20.64 10.78
N ALA A 26 -3.49 21.54 11.10
CA ALA A 26 -4.88 21.44 10.65
C ALA A 26 -5.02 21.39 9.11
N GLY A 27 -4.16 22.12 8.38
CA GLY A 27 -4.14 22.07 6.91
C GLY A 27 -3.81 20.68 6.36
N MET A 28 -2.92 19.94 7.01
CA MET A 28 -2.56 18.57 6.61
C MET A 28 -3.73 17.61 6.83
N LEU A 29 -4.41 17.70 7.98
CA LEU A 29 -5.59 16.87 8.28
C LEU A 29 -6.76 17.17 7.33
N SER A 30 -6.98 18.45 7.02
CA SER A 30 -8.03 18.86 6.08
C SER A 30 -7.79 18.26 4.69
N LEU A 31 -6.57 18.40 4.17
CA LEU A 31 -6.21 17.86 2.86
C LEU A 31 -6.30 16.33 2.83
N TYR A 32 -5.82 15.66 3.88
CA TYR A 32 -5.93 14.20 3.98
C TYR A 32 -7.39 13.73 3.89
N ARG A 33 -8.29 14.36 4.67
CA ARG A 33 -9.71 14.00 4.69
C ARG A 33 -10.37 14.20 3.32
N GLU A 34 -10.09 15.33 2.66
CA GLU A 34 -10.59 15.62 1.32
C GLU A 34 -10.16 14.54 0.30
N VAL A 35 -8.87 14.21 0.27
CA VAL A 35 -8.34 13.19 -0.66
C VAL A 35 -8.91 11.81 -0.37
N MET A 36 -9.06 11.44 0.90
CA MET A 36 -9.66 10.16 1.28
C MET A 36 -11.14 10.08 0.93
N GLU A 37 -11.88 11.18 1.02
CA GLU A 37 -13.26 11.26 0.54
C GLU A 37 -13.33 11.03 -0.98
N LEU A 38 -12.43 11.66 -1.75
CA LEU A 38 -12.35 11.44 -3.20
C LEU A 38 -12.01 9.98 -3.55
N GLU A 39 -11.04 9.36 -2.87
CA GLU A 39 -10.69 7.95 -3.09
C GLU A 39 -11.83 7.00 -2.71
N SER A 40 -12.65 7.34 -1.70
CA SER A 40 -13.82 6.54 -1.32
C SER A 40 -14.87 6.41 -2.43
N ARG A 41 -14.94 7.40 -3.34
CA ARG A 41 -15.87 7.43 -4.47
C ARG A 41 -15.34 6.67 -5.69
N ARG A 42 -14.09 6.19 -5.65
CA ARG A 42 -13.46 5.52 -6.78
C ARG A 42 -14.00 4.09 -6.94
N ALA A 43 -14.32 3.72 -8.17
CA ALA A 43 -14.58 2.32 -8.51
C ALA A 43 -13.34 1.46 -8.24
N ARG A 44 -13.45 0.52 -7.31
CA ARG A 44 -12.32 -0.35 -6.96
C ARG A 44 -12.11 -1.41 -8.03
N SER A 45 -10.84 -1.68 -8.36
CA SER A 45 -10.51 -2.88 -9.13
C SER A 45 -10.91 -4.13 -8.36
N GLY A 46 -11.37 -5.16 -9.08
CA GLY A 46 -11.75 -6.45 -8.49
C GLY A 46 -10.69 -7.02 -7.54
N VAL A 47 -11.13 -7.71 -6.50
CA VAL A 47 -10.31 -8.16 -5.35
C VAL A 47 -9.07 -8.91 -5.82
N THR A 48 -9.19 -9.85 -6.76
CA THR A 48 -8.08 -10.66 -7.29
C THR A 48 -6.98 -9.81 -7.92
N LYS A 49 -7.33 -8.77 -8.69
CA LYS A 49 -6.37 -7.85 -9.30
C LYS A 49 -5.66 -7.02 -8.23
N SER A 50 -6.42 -6.51 -7.27
CA SER A 50 -5.89 -5.74 -6.15
C SER A 50 -4.93 -6.57 -5.28
N MET A 51 -5.27 -7.84 -5.02
CA MET A 51 -4.42 -8.79 -4.31
C MET A 51 -3.11 -9.04 -5.07
N ARG A 52 -3.17 -9.39 -6.36
CA ARG A 52 -1.95 -9.62 -7.17
C ARG A 52 -1.05 -8.39 -7.16
N ASN A 53 -1.60 -7.19 -7.34
CA ASN A 53 -0.82 -5.96 -7.35
C ASN A 53 -0.11 -5.71 -6.00
N ARG A 54 -0.76 -6.02 -4.87
CA ARG A 54 -0.13 -5.94 -3.54
C ARG A 54 0.99 -6.97 -3.39
N VAL A 55 0.78 -8.20 -3.87
CA VAL A 55 1.81 -9.25 -3.86
C VAL A 55 3.03 -8.82 -4.69
N VAL A 56 2.83 -8.26 -5.89
CA VAL A 56 3.96 -7.76 -6.71
C VAL A 56 4.69 -6.61 -6.03
N LYS A 57 3.97 -5.59 -5.55
CA LYS A 57 4.56 -4.40 -4.92
C LYS A 57 5.34 -4.71 -3.64
N THR A 58 4.79 -5.56 -2.78
CA THR A 58 5.44 -5.90 -1.51
C THR A 58 6.46 -7.02 -1.71
N GLY A 59 6.11 -8.05 -2.49
CA GLY A 59 6.99 -9.19 -2.76
C GLY A 59 8.31 -8.79 -3.41
N SER A 60 8.32 -7.79 -4.28
CA SER A 60 9.56 -7.30 -4.92
C SER A 60 10.59 -6.71 -3.95
N LYS A 61 10.16 -6.29 -2.77
CA LYS A 61 11.07 -5.83 -1.71
C LYS A 61 11.78 -6.97 -0.96
N HIS A 62 11.32 -8.20 -1.14
CA HIS A 62 11.71 -9.34 -0.31
C HIS A 62 12.18 -10.56 -1.11
N LEU A 63 11.84 -10.63 -2.39
CA LEU A 63 12.14 -11.74 -3.28
C LEU A 63 12.80 -11.22 -4.56
N ASP A 64 13.77 -11.96 -5.08
CA ASP A 64 14.31 -11.69 -6.41
C ASP A 64 13.24 -11.90 -7.50
N GLN A 65 13.52 -11.34 -8.69
CA GLN A 65 12.60 -11.34 -9.81
C GLN A 65 12.15 -12.76 -10.21
N ALA A 66 13.08 -13.73 -10.26
CA ALA A 66 12.77 -15.09 -10.69
C ALA A 66 11.91 -15.81 -9.66
N SER A 67 12.23 -15.66 -8.37
CA SER A 67 11.45 -16.23 -7.27
C SER A 67 10.02 -15.69 -7.21
N LEU A 68 9.84 -14.37 -7.36
CA LEU A 68 8.51 -13.77 -7.33
C LEU A 68 7.68 -14.17 -8.55
N ASP A 69 8.27 -14.17 -9.75
CA ASP A 69 7.60 -14.58 -10.99
C ASP A 69 7.10 -16.03 -10.92
N ALA A 70 7.95 -16.95 -10.47
CA ALA A 70 7.59 -18.36 -10.31
C ALA A 70 6.44 -18.56 -9.32
N ARG A 71 6.48 -17.86 -8.17
CA ARG A 71 5.43 -17.94 -7.14
C ARG A 71 4.10 -17.37 -7.60
N LEU A 72 4.10 -16.29 -8.38
CA LEU A 72 2.87 -15.74 -8.99
C LEU A 72 2.20 -16.77 -9.91
N LYS A 73 2.99 -17.39 -10.80
CA LYS A 73 2.52 -18.43 -11.72
C LYS A 73 1.97 -19.65 -10.97
N ALA A 74 2.70 -20.12 -9.96
CA ALA A 74 2.28 -21.23 -9.11
C ALA A 74 0.97 -20.94 -8.36
N ALA A 75 0.73 -19.69 -7.99
CA ALA A 75 -0.51 -19.24 -7.33
C ALA A 75 -1.70 -19.03 -8.31
N GLY A 76 -1.53 -19.32 -9.60
CA GLY A 76 -2.58 -19.18 -10.61
C GLY A 76 -2.73 -17.76 -11.18
N TRP A 77 -1.77 -16.87 -10.91
CA TRP A 77 -1.72 -15.55 -11.55
C TRP A 77 -0.80 -15.56 -12.77
N GLU A 78 -0.99 -14.57 -13.65
CA GLU A 78 0.06 -14.19 -14.58
C GLU A 78 1.34 -13.80 -13.80
N GLY A 79 2.48 -14.27 -14.29
CA GLY A 79 3.81 -13.87 -13.81
C GLY A 79 4.06 -12.35 -13.94
N LEU A 80 5.27 -11.92 -13.61
CA LEU A 80 5.67 -10.52 -13.68
C LEU A 80 5.59 -10.01 -15.12
N LYS A 81 4.95 -8.85 -15.28
CA LYS A 81 4.87 -8.13 -16.56
C LYS A 81 6.14 -7.34 -16.78
N ALA A 82 6.51 -7.10 -18.04
CA ALA A 82 7.72 -6.32 -18.38
C ALA A 82 7.77 -4.96 -17.67
N LYS A 83 6.64 -4.24 -17.61
CA LYS A 83 6.54 -2.96 -16.89
C LYS A 83 6.71 -3.09 -15.37
N GLU A 84 6.34 -4.23 -14.79
CA GLU A 84 6.51 -4.49 -13.35
C GLU A 84 7.97 -4.79 -13.06
N ILE A 85 8.63 -5.57 -13.93
CA ILE A 85 10.06 -5.85 -13.84
C ILE A 85 10.86 -4.53 -13.92
N ALA A 86 10.61 -3.72 -14.94
CA ALA A 86 11.30 -2.45 -15.15
C ALA A 86 11.08 -1.44 -14.02
N PHE A 87 9.97 -1.54 -13.27
CA PHE A 87 9.68 -0.62 -12.19
C PHE A 87 10.21 -1.09 -10.83
N PHE A 88 10.20 -2.41 -10.56
CA PHE A 88 10.53 -2.94 -9.23
C PHE A 88 11.92 -3.59 -9.12
N TYR A 89 12.57 -3.93 -10.25
CA TYR A 89 13.84 -4.67 -10.29
C TYR A 89 14.91 -4.00 -11.17
N ALA A 90 14.68 -2.76 -11.61
CA ALA A 90 15.67 -1.94 -12.29
C ALA A 90 16.62 -1.24 -11.32
#